data_AF-A0A9X7JJB3-F1
#
_entry.id   AF-A0A9X7JJB3-F1
#
_cell.length_a   1.000
_cell.length_b   1.000
_cell.length_c   1.000
_cell.angle_alpha   90.00
_cell.angle_beta   90.00
_cell.angle_gamma   90.00
#
_symmetry.space_group_name_H-M   'P 1'
#
loop_
_entity.id
_entity.type
_entity.pdbx_description
1 polymer ?
#
loop_
_entity_poly.entity_id
_entity_poly.type
_entity_poly.pdbx_seq_one_letter_code
_entity_poly.pdbx_strand_id
1 'polypeptide(L)' 'MSVPDSPYVLSHLDVLESEGVHVFREVAGEFERPVLLFSGGKDSIVMLHLA' A
#
# COMPACT_ATOMS: atom_id res chain seq x y z
N MET A 1 5.02 17.32 18.58
CA MET A 1 3.82 17.04 19.41
C MET A 1 2.70 16.70 18.44
N SER A 2 2.56 15.42 18.08
CA SER A 2 1.53 14.97 17.15
C SER A 2 0.18 14.96 17.86
N VAL A 3 -0.81 15.58 17.23
CA VAL A 3 -2.22 15.50 17.63
C VAL A 3 -2.62 14.03 17.52
N PRO A 4 -3.35 13.44 18.49
CA PRO A 4 -3.87 12.10 18.33
C PRO A 4 -4.83 12.10 17.13
N ASP A 5 -4.62 11.19 16.18
CA ASP A 5 -5.54 10.99 15.07
C ASP A 5 -6.94 10.75 15.64
N SER A 6 -7.89 11.55 15.18
CA SER A 6 -9.30 11.36 15.51
C SER A 6 -9.68 9.95 15.06
N PRO A 7 -10.27 9.10 15.92
CA PRO A 7 -10.51 7.68 15.59
C PRO A 7 -11.47 7.44 14.42
N TYR A 8 -12.04 8.52 13.85
CA TYR A 8 -12.96 8.49 12.72
C TYR A 8 -12.40 9.15 11.45
N VAL A 9 -11.18 9.70 11.50
CA VAL A 9 -10.55 10.36 10.34
C VAL A 9 -9.29 9.58 10.00
N LEU A 10 -9.26 9.02 8.79
CA LEU A 10 -8.07 8.38 8.25
C LEU A 10 -6.97 9.43 8.06
N SER A 11 -5.74 9.09 8.45
CA SER A 11 -4.59 9.91 8.10
C SER A 11 -4.37 9.85 6.58
N HIS A 12 -3.60 10.81 6.06
CA HIS A 12 -3.25 10.80 4.65
C HIS A 12 -2.49 9.52 4.23
N LEU A 13 -1.66 8.98 5.13
CA LEU A 13 -0.94 7.73 4.85
C LEU A 13 -1.87 6.52 4.88
N ASP A 14 -2.85 6.47 5.79
CA ASP A 14 -3.83 5.37 5.82
C ASP A 14 -4.66 5.33 4.53
N VAL A 15 -5.00 6.50 3.98
CA VAL A 15 -5.70 6.59 2.69
C VAL A 15 -4.82 6.02 1.58
N LEU A 16 -3.56 6.45 1.48
CA LEU A 16 -2.63 5.98 0.46
C LEU A 16 -2.32 4.48 0.58
N GLU A 17 -2.19 3.97 1.81
CA GLU A 17 -2.00 2.55 2.07
C GLU A 17 -3.23 1.74 1.60
N SER A 18 -4.43 2.20 1.95
CA SER A 18 -5.67 1.57 1.50
C SER A 18 -5.80 1.55 -0.03
N GLU A 19 -5.46 2.65 -0.71
CA GLU A 19 -5.47 2.72 -2.17
C GLU A 19 -4.42 1.78 -2.80
N GLY A 20 -3.21 1.75 -2.23
CA GLY A 20 -2.14 0.85 -2.70
C GLY A 20 -2.51 -0.62 -2.57
N VAL A 21 -3.02 -1.04 -1.41
CA VAL A 21 -3.51 -2.40 -1.16
C VAL A 21 -4.67 -2.76 -2.09
N HIS A 22 -5.56 -1.81 -2.38
CA HIS A 22 -6.67 -2.02 -3.30
C HIS A 22 -6.15 -2.40 -4.70
N VAL A 23 -5.20 -1.64 -5.24
CA VAL A 23 -4.57 -1.93 -6.55
C VAL A 23 -3.88 -3.31 -6.54
N PHE A 24 -3.16 -3.65 -5.48
CA PHE A 24 -2.53 -4.98 -5.37
C PHE A 24 -3.55 -6.12 -5.39
N ARG A 25 -4.70 -5.95 -4.73
CA ARG A 25 -5.78 -6.96 -4.72
C ARG A 25 -6.44 -7.10 -6.08
N GLU A 26 -6.63 -6.02 -6.82
CA GLU A 26 -7.13 -6.08 -8.19
C GLU A 26 -6.17 -6.86 -9.09
N VAL A 27 -4.87 -6.54 -9.04
CA VAL A 27 -3.85 -7.27 -9.82
C VAL A 27 -3.77 -8.74 -9.41
N ALA A 28 -3.90 -9.05 -8.11
CA ALA A 28 -3.93 -10.44 -7.63
C ALA A 28 -5.18 -11.21 -8.08
N GLY A 29 -6.31 -10.53 -8.26
CA GLY A 29 -7.57 -11.13 -8.72
C GLY A 29 -7.67 -11.30 -10.23
N GLU A 30 -7.07 -10.40 -11.00
CA GLU A 30 -7.18 -10.35 -12.47
C GLU A 30 -6.09 -11.16 -13.19
N PHE A 31 -4.95 -11.44 -12.55
CA PHE A 31 -3.82 -12.14 -13.18
C PHE A 31 -3.52 -13.47 -12.49
N GLU A 32 -3.25 -14.53 -13.26
CA GLU A 32 -2.93 -15.86 -12.72
C GLU A 32 -1.54 -15.93 -12.06
N ARG A 33 -0.58 -15.11 -12.52
CA ARG A 33 0.82 -15.13 -12.08
C ARG A 33 1.40 -13.71 -11.96
N PRO A 34 0.88 -12.87 -11.07
CA PRO A 34 1.40 -11.53 -10.86
C PRO A 34 2.81 -11.60 -10.27
N VAL A 35 3.64 -10.62 -10.61
CA VAL A 35 5.01 -10.48 -10.07
C VAL A 35 5.24 -9.04 -9.63
N LEU A 36 5.95 -8.87 -8.52
CA LEU A 36 6.44 -7.57 -8.07
C LEU A 36 7.89 -7.42 -8.53
N LEU A 37 8.16 -6.43 -9.38
CA LEU A 37 9.53 -6.09 -9.78
C LEU A 37 10.23 -5.37 -8.61
N PHE A 38 11.15 -6.07 -7.95
CA PHE A 38 11.83 -5.59 -6.76
C PHE A 38 13.27 -5.18 -7.08
N SER A 39 13.58 -3.89 -6.96
CA SER A 39 14.92 -3.34 -7.19
C SER A 39 15.76 -3.21 -5.92
N GLY A 40 15.17 -3.41 -4.74
CA GLY A 40 15.82 -3.15 -3.44
C GLY A 40 15.90 -1.67 -3.05
N GLY A 41 15.32 -0.77 -3.85
CA GLY A 41 15.22 0.66 -3.51
C GLY A 41 14.05 0.95 -2.56
N LYS A 42 14.04 2.17 -1.99
CA LYS A 42 13.02 2.61 -1.02
C LYS A 42 11.59 2.41 -1.54
N ASP A 43 11.35 2.70 -2.81
CA ASP A 43 10.01 2.66 -3.39
C ASP A 43 9.54 1.21 -3.52
N SER A 44 10.41 0.31 -4.00
CA SER A 44 10.11 -1.12 -4.07
C SER A 44 9.98 -1.79 -2.71
N ILE A 45 10.64 -1.28 -1.67
CA ILE A 45 10.48 -1.75 -0.28
C ILE A 45 9.11 -1.36 0.26
N VAL A 46 8.66 -0.12 0.03
CA VAL A 46 7.30 0.30 0.41
C VAL A 46 6.27 -0.52 -0.36
N MET A 47 6.45 -0.74 -1.66
CA MET A 47 5.55 -1.60 -2.44
C MET A 47 5.53 -3.04 -1.93
N LEU A 48 6.68 -3.61 -1.54
CA LEU A 48 6.74 -4.94 -0.92
C LEU A 48 6.04 -4.99 0.44
N HIS A 49 6.05 -3.90 1.20
CA HIS A 49 5.34 -3.81 2.47
C HIS A 49 3.81 -3.79 2.28
N LEU A 50 3.33 -3.21 1.18
CA LEU A 50 1.91 -3.13 0.83
C LEU A 50 1.36 -4.41 0.16
N ALA A 51 2.23 -5.20 -0.47
CA ALA A 51 1.89 -6.39 -1.24
C ALA A 51 1.67 -7.64 -0.35
#